data_AF-A0A6P7NYQ1-F1
#
_entry.id   AF-A0A6P7NYQ1-F1
#
_cell.length_a   1.000
_cell.length_b   1.000
_cell.length_c   1.000
_cell.angle_alpha   90.00
_cell.angle_beta   90.00
_cell.angle_gamma   90.00
#
_symmetry.space_group_name_H-M   'P 1'
#
loop_
_entity.id
_entity.type
_entity.pdbx_description
1 polymer ?
#
loop_
_entity_poly.entity_id
_entity_poly.type
_entity_poly.pdbx_seq_one_letter_code
_entity_poly.pdbx_strand_id
1 'polypeptide(L)'
;MLLCLSGARHGRNVSDEQKTHPKSRREHLQTSGALYYFCDLVNRTEVEFLIREFHVLMGEQTTLGRTVSGLDRGRFRSFLHNNFGMTDDMIMDGVFRTFDKDNDGFVNMREWIDGLSVFLRGTLDEKIEYCFQVYDLNSDNYISREEMFHMLKDSLIRQPTDDDPDEGIKDLVEITLKRMDHDHDGRLSFSDFEKAVRDENLLLEAFGTCLPDSMSTEAFEKLVFQEQLEQ
;
A
#
# COMPACT_ATOMS: atom_id res chain seq x y z
N MET A 1 -16.82 79.45 -10.53
CA MET A 1 -16.84 79.54 -9.04
C MET A 1 -16.58 78.13 -8.55
N LEU A 2 -15.44 77.85 -7.89
CA LEU A 2 -15.31 77.92 -6.41
C LEU A 2 -16.43 77.11 -5.74
N LEU A 3 -16.14 76.03 -5.01
CA LEU A 3 -15.14 75.97 -3.95
C LEU A 3 -14.21 74.74 -4.01
N CYS A 4 -12.92 74.98 -3.69
CA CYS A 4 -12.00 73.97 -3.18
C CYS A 4 -11.67 74.31 -1.71
N LEU A 5 -11.76 73.34 -0.80
CA LEU A 5 -11.00 73.23 0.46
C LEU A 5 -10.90 71.71 0.74
N SER A 6 -9.78 71.01 0.51
CA SER A 6 -8.41 71.15 1.04
C SER A 6 -8.30 70.71 2.51
N GLY A 7 -7.50 69.67 2.75
CA GLY A 7 -7.36 69.02 4.06
C GLY A 7 -6.34 67.87 4.04
N ALA A 8 -5.06 68.18 3.78
CA ALA A 8 -3.99 67.19 3.67
C ALA A 8 -3.16 67.06 4.96
N ARG A 9 -2.68 65.84 5.27
CA ARG A 9 -1.33 65.45 5.76
C ARG A 9 -1.29 63.94 5.98
N HIS A 10 -0.45 63.16 5.29
CA HIS A 10 0.99 62.94 5.53
C HIS A 10 1.32 62.13 6.82
N GLY A 11 1.59 60.84 6.64
CA GLY A 11 2.33 59.96 7.55
C GLY A 11 3.13 58.96 6.69
N ARG A 12 4.40 58.70 7.02
CA ARG A 12 5.35 57.89 6.24
C ARG A 12 6.06 56.88 7.16
N ASN A 13 6.23 55.64 6.66
CA ASN A 13 7.11 54.56 7.18
C ASN A 13 6.76 54.10 8.62
N VAL A 14 7.13 52.93 9.14
CA VAL A 14 8.08 51.83 8.82
C VAL A 14 7.37 50.51 9.25
N SER A 15 7.70 49.26 8.88
CA SER A 15 8.90 48.64 8.30
C SER A 15 8.58 47.44 7.38
N ASP A 16 9.63 46.87 6.79
CA ASP A 16 9.72 45.54 6.17
C ASP A 16 9.36 44.36 7.09
N GLU A 17 8.77 43.30 6.51
CA GLU A 17 9.37 41.96 6.66
C GLU A 17 9.08 41.09 5.42
N GLN A 18 10.14 40.71 4.72
CA GLN A 18 10.11 39.79 3.59
C GLN A 18 10.13 38.35 4.12
N LYS A 19 9.19 37.50 3.71
CA LYS A 19 9.37 36.03 3.78
C LYS A 19 9.22 35.40 2.40
N THR A 20 10.31 35.51 1.65
CA THR A 20 10.63 34.59 0.56
C THR A 20 10.82 33.19 1.15
N HIS A 21 9.97 32.22 0.79
CA HIS A 21 10.32 30.80 0.94
C HIS A 21 10.89 30.26 -0.37
N PRO A 22 12.03 29.54 -0.32
CA PRO A 22 12.76 29.14 -1.53
C PRO A 22 12.12 27.94 -2.21
N LYS A 23 12.19 27.92 -3.54
CA LYS A 23 11.98 26.72 -4.35
C LYS A 23 13.02 25.67 -3.99
N SER A 24 12.63 24.40 -3.87
CA SER A 24 13.57 23.29 -3.97
C SER A 24 13.11 22.32 -5.06
N ARG A 25 13.71 22.49 -6.24
CA ARG A 25 13.76 21.49 -7.29
C ARG A 25 14.60 20.33 -6.75
N ARG A 26 14.03 19.14 -6.58
CA ARG A 26 14.84 17.93 -6.34
C ARG A 26 15.36 17.40 -7.67
N GLU A 27 16.66 17.58 -7.88
CA GLU A 27 17.40 17.06 -9.02
C GLU A 27 17.80 15.61 -8.78
N HIS A 28 18.03 14.85 -9.86
CA HIS A 28 18.64 13.52 -9.79
C HIS A 28 19.97 13.57 -9.05
N LEU A 29 20.20 12.65 -8.11
CA LEU A 29 21.53 12.18 -7.72
C LEU A 29 21.45 10.75 -7.19
N GLN A 30 22.56 10.03 -7.35
CA GLN A 30 22.62 8.56 -7.32
C GLN A 30 23.29 8.04 -6.03
N THR A 31 23.21 6.71 -5.86
CA THR A 31 23.93 5.84 -4.90
C THR A 31 23.54 5.84 -3.41
N SER A 32 22.86 4.74 -3.03
CA SER A 32 22.80 4.08 -1.70
C SER A 32 22.20 4.85 -0.50
N GLY A 33 22.53 6.12 -0.27
CA GLY A 33 22.14 6.83 0.96
C GLY A 33 20.66 7.22 1.06
N ALA A 34 19.93 7.25 -0.04
CA ALA A 34 18.56 7.79 -0.09
C ALA A 34 17.45 6.78 0.29
N LEU A 35 17.75 5.49 0.38
CA LEU A 35 16.77 4.45 0.76
C LEU A 35 16.49 4.43 2.27
N TYR A 36 17.38 4.99 3.09
CA TYR A 36 17.35 4.90 4.56
C TYR A 36 16.44 5.91 5.28
N TYR A 37 15.55 6.62 4.58
CA TYR A 37 14.79 7.77 5.12
C TYR A 37 13.27 7.64 5.01
N PHE A 38 12.74 6.44 4.73
CA PHE A 38 11.30 6.26 4.44
C PHE A 38 10.60 5.13 5.21
N CYS A 39 11.31 4.33 5.99
CA CYS A 39 10.69 3.30 6.84
C CYS A 39 11.44 3.17 8.16
N ASP A 40 10.74 3.40 9.27
CA ASP A 40 11.25 3.22 10.65
C ASP A 40 10.85 1.84 11.24
N LEU A 41 10.05 1.03 10.53
CA LEU A 41 9.56 -0.28 10.99
C LEU A 41 10.63 -1.39 10.94
N VAL A 42 11.61 -1.26 10.04
CA VAL A 42 12.69 -2.23 9.84
C VAL A 42 14.04 -1.57 10.13
N ASN A 43 14.91 -2.27 10.86
CA ASN A 43 16.22 -1.75 11.20
C ASN A 43 17.19 -1.88 10.02
N ARG A 44 18.30 -1.13 10.07
CA ARG A 44 19.28 -1.07 8.98
C ARG A 44 19.78 -2.44 8.52
N THR A 45 20.07 -3.37 9.44
CA THR A 45 20.58 -4.70 9.10
C THR A 45 19.54 -5.52 8.34
N GLU A 46 18.26 -5.35 8.71
CA GLU A 46 17.14 -6.03 8.05
C GLU A 46 16.89 -5.45 6.66
N VAL A 47 17.02 -4.13 6.48
CA VAL A 47 17.04 -3.51 5.15
C VAL A 47 18.15 -4.10 4.28
N GLU A 48 19.36 -4.27 4.83
CA GLU A 48 20.49 -4.88 4.10
C GLU A 48 20.20 -6.35 3.70
N PHE A 49 19.49 -7.13 4.55
CA PHE A 49 19.01 -8.48 4.21
C PHE A 49 17.86 -8.48 3.17
N LEU A 50 16.87 -7.59 3.28
CA LEU A 50 15.78 -7.47 2.30
C LEU A 50 16.30 -7.05 0.92
N ILE A 51 17.33 -6.19 0.86
CA ILE A 51 18.04 -5.83 -0.38
C ILE A 51 18.77 -7.04 -0.97
N ARG A 52 19.37 -7.91 -0.15
CA ARG A 52 19.99 -9.14 -0.63
C ARG A 52 18.96 -10.09 -1.22
N GLU A 53 17.83 -10.31 -0.54
CA GLU A 53 16.77 -11.19 -1.01
C GLU A 53 16.17 -10.68 -2.34
N PHE A 54 15.95 -9.37 -2.47
CA PHE A 54 15.56 -8.75 -3.73
C PHE A 54 16.53 -9.07 -4.87
N HIS A 55 17.85 -8.98 -4.64
CA HIS A 55 18.84 -9.33 -5.67
C HIS A 55 18.83 -10.83 -6.03
N VAL A 56 18.57 -11.72 -5.06
CA VAL A 56 18.41 -13.17 -5.31
C VAL A 56 17.21 -13.42 -6.23
N LEU A 57 16.07 -12.78 -5.96
CA LEU A 57 14.84 -12.88 -6.76
C LEU A 57 14.97 -12.27 -8.17
N MET A 58 15.79 -11.23 -8.32
CA MET A 58 16.14 -10.66 -9.63
C MET A 58 17.04 -11.59 -10.46
N GLY A 59 17.95 -12.33 -9.80
CA GLY A 59 18.91 -13.25 -10.41
C GLY A 59 20.00 -12.55 -11.22
N GLU A 60 20.96 -13.32 -11.73
CA GLU A 60 22.06 -12.81 -12.58
C GLU A 60 21.58 -12.43 -14.00
N GLN A 61 20.78 -11.38 -14.15
CA GLN A 61 20.42 -10.85 -15.47
C GLN A 61 21.52 -9.97 -16.08
N THR A 62 22.62 -10.62 -16.49
CA THR A 62 23.68 -10.03 -17.31
C THR A 62 23.38 -10.25 -18.81
N THR A 63 22.25 -9.74 -19.30
CA THR A 63 21.80 -9.95 -20.69
C THR A 63 21.58 -8.62 -21.44
N LEU A 64 22.56 -8.27 -22.28
CA LEU A 64 22.53 -7.25 -23.34
C LEU A 64 21.73 -5.96 -23.04
N GLY A 65 22.29 -5.11 -22.18
CA GLY A 65 22.08 -3.65 -22.27
C GLY A 65 20.71 -3.11 -21.82
N ARG A 66 19.86 -3.93 -21.19
CA ARG A 66 18.64 -3.45 -20.51
C ARG A 66 18.60 -3.99 -19.08
N THR A 67 19.01 -3.15 -18.14
CA THR A 67 18.84 -3.43 -16.71
C THR A 67 17.35 -3.38 -16.37
N VAL A 68 16.71 -4.55 -16.20
CA VAL A 68 15.39 -4.62 -15.57
C VAL A 68 15.60 -4.26 -14.09
N SER A 69 14.88 -3.25 -13.59
CA SER A 69 15.16 -2.62 -12.29
C SER A 69 14.13 -2.98 -11.20
N GLY A 70 13.30 -3.99 -11.44
CA GLY A 70 12.24 -4.42 -10.53
C GLY A 70 11.72 -5.82 -10.84
N LEU A 71 10.97 -6.39 -9.90
CA LEU A 71 10.32 -7.69 -10.01
C LEU A 71 9.03 -7.56 -10.83
N ASP A 72 8.90 -8.34 -11.90
CA ASP A 72 7.64 -8.45 -12.63
C ASP A 72 6.54 -9.16 -11.81
N ARG A 73 5.28 -9.00 -12.24
CA ARG A 73 4.10 -9.62 -11.60
C ARG A 73 4.24 -11.12 -11.38
N GLY A 74 4.82 -11.86 -12.33
CA GLY A 74 4.95 -13.32 -12.24
C GLY A 74 5.93 -13.75 -11.15
N ARG A 75 7.08 -13.08 -11.07
CA ARG A 75 8.07 -13.31 -9.99
C ARG A 75 7.52 -12.91 -8.63
N PHE A 76 6.88 -11.74 -8.53
CA PHE A 76 6.35 -11.25 -7.28
C PHE A 76 5.21 -12.14 -6.75
N ARG A 77 4.27 -12.56 -7.59
CA ARG A 77 3.22 -13.54 -7.23
C ARG A 77 3.81 -14.87 -6.78
N SER A 78 4.85 -15.36 -7.46
CA SER A 78 5.58 -16.57 -7.05
C SER A 78 6.24 -16.41 -5.68
N PHE A 79 6.78 -15.22 -5.38
CA PHE A 79 7.33 -14.89 -4.06
C PHE A 79 6.24 -14.89 -2.97
N LEU A 80 5.10 -14.23 -3.19
CA LEU A 80 3.96 -14.20 -2.25
C LEU A 80 3.44 -15.62 -1.95
N HIS A 81 3.23 -16.43 -2.98
CA HIS A 81 2.77 -17.81 -2.83
C HIS A 81 3.76 -18.66 -2.01
N ASN A 82 5.05 -18.58 -2.32
CA ASN A 82 6.06 -19.46 -1.73
C ASN A 82 6.46 -19.08 -0.29
N ASN A 83 6.40 -17.79 0.07
CA ASN A 83 6.82 -17.30 1.39
C ASN A 83 5.65 -16.99 2.33
N PHE A 84 4.49 -16.60 1.77
CA PHE A 84 3.32 -16.16 2.55
C PHE A 84 2.05 -16.98 2.28
N GLY A 85 2.12 -18.04 1.48
CA GLY A 85 1.00 -18.97 1.26
C GLY A 85 -0.20 -18.37 0.53
N MET A 86 -0.07 -17.18 -0.06
CA MET A 86 -1.14 -16.50 -0.78
C MET A 86 -1.52 -17.30 -2.05
N THR A 87 -2.82 -17.56 -2.22
CA THR A 87 -3.36 -18.40 -3.31
C THR A 87 -4.57 -17.81 -4.04
N ASP A 88 -5.08 -16.66 -3.59
CA ASP A 88 -6.14 -15.92 -4.27
C ASP A 88 -5.52 -15.03 -5.35
N ASP A 89 -5.96 -15.20 -6.59
CA ASP A 89 -5.31 -14.57 -7.74
C ASP A 89 -5.56 -13.06 -7.75
N MET A 90 -6.74 -12.62 -7.33
CA MET A 90 -7.10 -11.21 -7.37
C MET A 90 -6.51 -10.42 -6.20
N ILE A 91 -6.44 -11.03 -5.01
CA ILE A 91 -5.74 -10.47 -3.86
C ILE A 91 -4.24 -10.35 -4.13
N MET A 92 -3.59 -11.37 -4.72
CA MET A 92 -2.17 -11.28 -5.09
C MET A 92 -1.90 -10.17 -6.13
N ASP A 93 -2.82 -9.94 -7.07
CA ASP A 93 -2.71 -8.82 -8.01
C ASP A 93 -2.96 -7.46 -7.33
N GLY A 94 -3.82 -7.40 -6.30
CA GLY A 94 -3.99 -6.21 -5.45
C GLY A 94 -2.73 -5.88 -4.67
N VAL A 95 -2.17 -6.87 -3.95
CA VAL A 95 -0.89 -6.77 -3.24
C VAL A 95 0.24 -6.30 -4.19
N PHE A 96 0.27 -6.78 -5.44
CA PHE A 96 1.23 -6.26 -6.43
C PHE A 96 1.02 -4.76 -6.71
N ARG A 97 -0.23 -4.31 -6.95
CA ARG A 97 -0.52 -2.89 -7.23
C ARG A 97 -0.18 -1.99 -6.04
N THR A 98 -0.40 -2.44 -4.80
CA THR A 98 -0.07 -1.68 -3.59
C THR A 98 1.45 -1.56 -3.38
N PHE A 99 2.24 -2.52 -3.87
CA PHE A 99 3.70 -2.42 -3.91
C PHE A 99 4.20 -1.54 -5.09
N ASP A 100 3.63 -1.67 -6.30
CA ASP A 100 3.96 -0.92 -7.53
C ASP A 100 3.46 0.54 -7.47
N LYS A 101 4.08 1.35 -6.59
CA LYS A 101 3.64 2.71 -6.25
C LYS A 101 3.75 3.70 -7.41
N ASP A 102 4.70 3.53 -8.32
CA ASP A 102 4.81 4.38 -9.52
C ASP A 102 4.07 3.83 -10.76
N ASN A 103 3.47 2.63 -10.65
CA ASN A 103 2.68 1.96 -11.67
C ASN A 103 3.46 1.67 -12.98
N ASP A 104 4.78 1.45 -12.89
CA ASP A 104 5.60 1.07 -14.06
C ASP A 104 5.43 -0.41 -14.46
N GLY A 105 4.81 -1.22 -13.60
CA GLY A 105 4.57 -2.64 -13.80
C GLY A 105 5.65 -3.55 -13.20
N PHE A 106 6.58 -3.01 -12.41
CA PHE A 106 7.63 -3.74 -11.70
C PHE A 106 7.79 -3.24 -10.26
N VAL A 107 7.84 -4.14 -9.29
CA VAL A 107 8.19 -3.76 -7.91
C VAL A 107 9.69 -3.47 -7.83
N ASN A 108 10.07 -2.21 -7.67
CA ASN A 108 11.46 -1.80 -7.55
C ASN A 108 12.01 -2.03 -6.11
N MET A 109 13.32 -1.88 -5.91
CA MET A 109 13.97 -2.16 -4.61
C MET A 109 13.41 -1.33 -3.45
N ARG A 110 12.95 -0.10 -3.71
CA ARG A 110 12.39 0.75 -2.65
C ARG A 110 11.00 0.28 -2.27
N GLU A 111 10.16 0.02 -3.26
CA GLU A 111 8.81 -0.51 -3.08
C GLU A 111 8.80 -1.86 -2.38
N TRP A 112 9.76 -2.72 -2.72
CA TRP A 112 10.02 -3.97 -2.02
C TRP A 112 10.25 -3.78 -0.52
N ILE A 113 11.16 -2.86 -0.14
CA ILE A 113 11.46 -2.57 1.26
C ILE A 113 10.23 -1.95 1.95
N ASP A 114 9.62 -0.93 1.33
CA ASP A 114 8.44 -0.24 1.87
C ASP A 114 7.29 -1.22 2.15
N GLY A 115 6.92 -2.05 1.16
CA GLY A 115 5.80 -2.99 1.27
C GLY A 115 6.07 -4.15 2.23
N LEU A 116 7.27 -4.75 2.19
CA LEU A 116 7.63 -5.80 3.15
C LEU A 116 7.69 -5.27 4.59
N SER A 117 8.01 -4.00 4.78
CA SER A 117 7.99 -3.41 6.12
C SER A 117 6.60 -3.41 6.75
N VAL A 118 5.56 -3.10 5.96
CA VAL A 118 4.15 -3.16 6.41
C VAL A 118 3.70 -4.60 6.65
N PHE A 119 4.08 -5.53 5.76
CA PHE A 119 3.79 -6.96 5.91
C PHE A 119 4.34 -7.51 7.22
N LEU A 120 5.64 -7.35 7.45
CA LEU A 120 6.32 -7.94 8.60
C LEU A 120 5.96 -7.21 9.91
N ARG A 121 5.84 -5.87 9.87
CA ARG A 121 5.85 -5.03 11.09
C ARG A 121 4.94 -3.81 11.07
N GLY A 122 4.07 -3.69 10.07
CA GLY A 122 3.08 -2.63 10.01
C GLY A 122 2.23 -2.57 11.27
N THR A 123 2.08 -1.36 11.80
CA THR A 123 1.09 -1.04 12.83
C THR A 123 -0.33 -1.30 12.32
N LEU A 124 -1.33 -1.28 13.22
CA LEU A 124 -2.73 -1.42 12.80
C LEU A 124 -3.13 -0.32 11.81
N ASP A 125 -2.64 0.91 11.99
CA ASP A 125 -2.99 2.05 11.14
C ASP A 125 -2.44 1.86 9.72
N GLU A 126 -1.17 1.46 9.60
CA GLU A 126 -0.54 1.15 8.30
C GLU A 126 -1.17 -0.07 7.63
N LYS A 127 -1.61 -1.07 8.41
CA LYS A 127 -2.31 -2.24 7.89
C LYS A 127 -3.72 -1.90 7.40
N ILE A 128 -4.45 -1.01 8.07
CA ILE A 128 -5.74 -0.51 7.61
C ILE A 128 -5.61 0.21 6.26
N GLU A 129 -4.63 1.12 6.14
CA GLU A 129 -4.34 1.82 4.88
C GLU A 129 -3.94 0.83 3.77
N TYR A 130 -3.07 -0.13 4.09
CA TYR A 130 -2.62 -1.15 3.15
C TYR A 130 -3.74 -2.05 2.65
N CYS A 131 -4.55 -2.64 3.54
CA CYS A 131 -5.67 -3.50 3.16
C CYS A 131 -6.68 -2.74 2.29
N PHE A 132 -7.00 -1.49 2.64
CA PHE A 132 -7.88 -0.66 1.81
C PHE A 132 -7.33 -0.47 0.38
N GLN A 133 -6.03 -0.18 0.23
CA GLN A 133 -5.37 -0.03 -1.07
C GLN A 133 -5.28 -1.33 -1.89
N VAL A 134 -5.32 -2.51 -1.26
CA VAL A 134 -5.42 -3.79 -1.96
C VAL A 134 -6.84 -4.01 -2.51
N TYR A 135 -7.85 -3.61 -1.74
CA TYR A 135 -9.27 -3.85 -2.00
C TYR A 135 -9.92 -2.85 -2.96
N ASP A 136 -9.42 -1.61 -3.01
CA ASP A 136 -9.73 -0.63 -4.05
C ASP A 136 -9.05 -1.06 -5.37
N LEU A 137 -9.76 -1.84 -6.18
CA LEU A 137 -9.17 -2.48 -7.37
C LEU A 137 -8.91 -1.47 -8.50
N ASN A 138 -9.68 -0.38 -8.53
CA ASN A 138 -9.64 0.64 -9.57
C ASN A 138 -8.89 1.93 -9.17
N SER A 139 -8.58 2.10 -7.88
CA SER A 139 -7.89 3.23 -7.25
C SER A 139 -8.68 4.55 -7.26
N ASP A 140 -10.01 4.51 -7.13
CA ASP A 140 -10.87 5.70 -7.02
C ASP A 140 -11.07 6.21 -5.58
N ASN A 141 -10.47 5.53 -4.59
CA ASN A 141 -10.57 5.74 -3.14
C ASN A 141 -11.88 5.24 -2.51
N TYR A 142 -12.56 4.30 -3.15
CA TYR A 142 -13.70 3.57 -2.60
C TYR A 142 -13.61 2.08 -2.92
N ILE A 143 -14.15 1.24 -2.03
CA ILE A 143 -14.42 -0.17 -2.35
C ILE A 143 -15.88 -0.25 -2.79
N SER A 144 -16.11 -0.49 -4.07
CA SER A 144 -17.45 -0.62 -4.68
C SER A 144 -18.10 -1.98 -4.42
N ARG A 145 -19.43 -2.05 -4.59
CA ARG A 145 -20.20 -3.31 -4.51
C ARG A 145 -19.67 -4.38 -5.45
N GLU A 146 -19.27 -3.98 -6.65
CA GLU A 146 -18.70 -4.82 -7.70
C GLU A 146 -17.35 -5.41 -7.26
N GLU A 147 -16.48 -4.60 -6.66
CA GLU A 147 -15.18 -5.06 -6.15
C GLU A 147 -15.34 -6.01 -4.95
N MET A 148 -16.23 -5.69 -3.99
CA MET A 148 -16.57 -6.61 -2.90
C MET A 148 -17.10 -7.95 -3.43
N PHE A 149 -18.01 -7.92 -4.40
CA PHE A 149 -18.58 -9.11 -5.01
C PHE A 149 -17.49 -9.96 -5.66
N HIS A 150 -16.57 -9.35 -6.43
CA HIS A 150 -15.48 -10.08 -7.06
C HIS A 150 -14.52 -10.72 -6.05
N MET A 151 -14.14 -10.01 -4.97
CA MET A 151 -13.20 -10.51 -3.97
C MET A 151 -13.79 -11.67 -3.16
N LEU A 152 -15.02 -11.49 -2.66
CA LEU A 152 -15.73 -12.54 -1.93
C LEU A 152 -15.99 -13.77 -2.81
N LYS A 153 -16.21 -13.59 -4.12
CA LYS A 153 -16.42 -14.69 -5.07
C LYS A 153 -15.17 -15.55 -5.28
N ASP A 154 -13.98 -14.96 -5.48
CA ASP A 154 -12.74 -15.75 -5.64
C ASP A 154 -12.34 -16.44 -4.33
N SER A 155 -12.50 -15.75 -3.19
CA SER A 155 -12.18 -16.30 -1.88
C SER A 155 -13.09 -17.46 -1.43
N LEU A 156 -14.37 -17.49 -1.85
CA LEU A 156 -15.37 -18.45 -1.35
C LEU A 156 -15.71 -19.59 -2.32
N ILE A 157 -15.44 -19.46 -3.63
CA ILE A 157 -15.66 -20.56 -4.59
C ILE A 157 -14.54 -21.61 -4.47
N ARG A 158 -14.64 -22.44 -3.42
CA ARG A 158 -13.88 -23.70 -3.28
C ARG A 158 -14.75 -24.94 -3.11
N GLN A 159 -16.09 -24.80 -3.06
CA GLN A 159 -17.03 -25.92 -3.05
C GLN A 159 -18.25 -25.63 -3.94
N PRO A 160 -18.60 -26.49 -4.91
CA PRO A 160 -19.86 -26.38 -5.62
C PRO A 160 -21.02 -26.77 -4.70
N THR A 161 -21.96 -25.86 -4.50
CA THR A 161 -23.26 -26.10 -3.85
C THR A 161 -24.37 -26.24 -4.91
N ASP A 162 -25.51 -26.83 -4.54
CA ASP A 162 -26.66 -26.97 -5.44
C ASP A 162 -27.47 -25.65 -5.62
N ASP A 163 -27.22 -24.65 -4.77
CA ASP A 163 -27.77 -23.29 -4.87
C ASP A 163 -26.91 -22.37 -5.76
N ASP A 164 -27.47 -21.29 -6.30
CA ASP A 164 -26.73 -20.28 -7.07
C ASP A 164 -25.73 -19.55 -6.15
N PRO A 165 -24.40 -19.76 -6.33
CA PRO A 165 -23.41 -19.20 -5.42
C PRO A 165 -23.41 -17.66 -5.45
N ASP A 166 -23.86 -17.05 -6.55
CA ASP A 166 -23.82 -15.59 -6.70
C ASP A 166 -24.85 -14.88 -5.82
N GLU A 167 -25.96 -15.54 -5.44
CA GLU A 167 -26.90 -14.98 -4.46
C GLU A 167 -26.30 -14.96 -3.05
N GLY A 168 -25.57 -16.01 -2.66
CA GLY A 168 -24.84 -16.05 -1.38
C GLY A 168 -23.77 -14.96 -1.27
N ILE A 169 -23.07 -14.66 -2.36
CA ILE A 169 -22.11 -13.54 -2.40
C ILE A 169 -22.83 -12.18 -2.30
N LYS A 170 -23.98 -11.99 -2.96
CA LYS A 170 -24.77 -10.74 -2.84
C LYS A 170 -25.23 -10.49 -1.41
N ASP A 171 -25.72 -11.52 -0.73
CA ASP A 171 -26.10 -11.43 0.68
C ASP A 171 -24.90 -11.02 1.55
N LEU A 172 -23.70 -11.56 1.29
CA LEU A 172 -22.49 -11.13 2.00
C LEU A 172 -22.11 -9.67 1.70
N VAL A 173 -22.23 -9.19 0.46
CA VAL A 173 -22.01 -7.76 0.12
C VAL A 173 -22.97 -6.85 0.89
N GLU A 174 -24.27 -7.18 0.96
CA GLU A 174 -25.24 -6.41 1.73
C GLU A 174 -24.98 -6.46 3.25
N ILE A 175 -24.52 -7.62 3.77
CA ILE A 175 -24.12 -7.76 5.18
C ILE A 175 -22.91 -6.88 5.48
N THR A 176 -21.91 -6.85 4.59
CA THR A 176 -20.70 -6.06 4.76
C THR A 176 -20.98 -4.57 4.70
N LEU A 177 -21.74 -4.09 3.71
CA LEU A 177 -22.20 -2.69 3.68
C LEU A 177 -22.96 -2.32 4.96
N LYS A 178 -23.93 -3.13 5.38
CA LYS A 178 -24.67 -2.90 6.63
C LYS A 178 -23.80 -2.83 7.89
N ARG A 179 -22.58 -3.40 7.88
CA ARG A 179 -21.60 -3.31 8.97
C ARG A 179 -20.65 -2.12 8.84
N MET A 180 -20.22 -1.81 7.62
CA MET A 180 -19.06 -0.93 7.37
C MET A 180 -19.46 0.43 6.76
N ASP A 181 -20.47 0.47 5.90
CA ASP A 181 -20.95 1.69 5.23
C ASP A 181 -21.71 2.57 6.24
N HIS A 182 -21.07 3.65 6.70
CA HIS A 182 -21.61 4.52 7.75
C HIS A 182 -22.38 5.73 7.23
N ASP A 183 -22.13 6.18 5.99
CA ASP A 183 -22.86 7.30 5.38
C ASP A 183 -24.02 6.87 4.45
N HIS A 184 -24.07 5.56 4.15
CA HIS A 184 -25.08 4.86 3.36
C HIS A 184 -25.09 5.26 1.88
N ASP A 185 -23.93 5.60 1.31
CA ASP A 185 -23.77 5.87 -0.12
C ASP A 185 -23.64 4.58 -0.99
N GLY A 186 -23.50 3.41 -0.36
CA GLY A 186 -23.56 2.09 -1.01
C GLY A 186 -22.21 1.51 -1.43
N ARG A 187 -21.10 2.13 -1.02
CA ARG A 187 -19.70 1.70 -1.18
C ARG A 187 -18.95 2.01 0.13
N LEU A 188 -17.65 1.71 0.23
CA LEU A 188 -16.86 2.03 1.42
C LEU A 188 -15.79 3.06 1.09
N SER A 189 -15.84 4.23 1.72
CA SER A 189 -14.68 5.12 1.75
C SER A 189 -13.60 4.60 2.70
N PHE A 190 -12.40 5.16 2.64
CA PHE A 190 -11.35 4.87 3.64
C PHE A 190 -11.84 5.13 5.07
N SER A 191 -12.65 6.17 5.29
CA SER A 191 -13.18 6.51 6.62
C SER A 191 -14.21 5.51 7.13
N ASP A 192 -14.94 4.84 6.25
CA ASP A 192 -15.87 3.76 6.59
C ASP A 192 -15.10 2.51 6.99
N PHE A 193 -14.15 2.12 6.14
CA PHE A 193 -13.28 0.97 6.37
C PHE A 193 -12.44 1.11 7.65
N GLU A 194 -11.73 2.23 7.83
CA GLU A 194 -10.94 2.50 9.04
C GLU A 194 -11.79 2.39 10.31
N LYS A 195 -12.94 3.06 10.33
CA LYS A 195 -13.81 3.09 11.51
C LYS A 195 -14.38 1.70 11.83
N ALA A 196 -14.85 0.98 10.82
CA ALA A 196 -15.36 -0.37 11.00
C ALA A 196 -14.28 -1.35 11.51
N VAL A 197 -13.04 -1.27 11.00
CA VAL A 197 -11.93 -2.11 11.47
C VAL A 197 -11.49 -1.73 12.89
N ARG A 198 -11.54 -0.44 13.27
CA ARG A 198 -11.25 -0.01 14.65
C ARG A 198 -12.32 -0.46 15.64
N ASP A 199 -13.58 -0.52 15.22
CA ASP A 199 -14.69 -1.05 16.04
C ASP A 199 -14.66 -2.60 16.11
N GLU A 200 -14.31 -3.29 15.02
CA GLU A 200 -14.22 -4.75 14.92
C GLU A 200 -13.00 -5.20 14.08
N ASN A 201 -11.84 -5.40 14.73
CA ASN A 201 -10.56 -5.72 14.08
C ASN A 201 -10.58 -6.95 13.15
N LEU A 202 -11.57 -7.85 13.30
CA LEU A 202 -11.75 -8.99 12.39
C LEU A 202 -12.15 -8.57 10.97
N LEU A 203 -12.63 -7.34 10.77
CA LEU A 203 -12.99 -6.80 9.46
C LEU A 203 -11.78 -6.33 8.64
N LEU A 204 -10.56 -6.30 9.21
CA LEU A 204 -9.34 -5.87 8.51
C LEU A 204 -9.11 -6.66 7.22
N GLU A 205 -9.41 -7.95 7.24
CA GLU A 205 -9.26 -8.85 6.08
C GLU A 205 -10.61 -9.37 5.54
N ALA A 206 -11.68 -8.57 5.68
CA ALA A 206 -13.07 -8.97 5.40
C ALA A 206 -13.34 -9.49 3.98
N PHE A 207 -12.53 -9.09 2.99
CA PHE A 207 -12.70 -9.47 1.58
C PHE A 207 -11.73 -10.56 1.10
N GLY A 208 -10.76 -10.97 1.94
CA GLY A 208 -9.75 -11.97 1.59
C GLY A 208 -8.39 -11.67 2.24
N THR A 209 -7.61 -12.71 2.53
CA THR A 209 -6.33 -12.61 3.24
C THR A 209 -5.26 -11.94 2.37
N CYS A 210 -4.95 -10.68 2.66
CA CYS A 210 -4.01 -9.84 1.91
C CYS A 210 -2.74 -9.48 2.70
N LEU A 211 -2.68 -9.87 3.98
CA LEU A 211 -1.50 -9.82 4.82
C LEU A 211 -0.95 -11.24 5.07
N PRO A 212 0.36 -11.40 5.32
CA PRO A 212 0.91 -12.68 5.74
C PRO A 212 0.47 -13.02 7.17
N ASP A 213 0.17 -14.29 7.41
CA ASP A 213 -0.08 -14.79 8.77
C ASP A 213 1.21 -14.77 9.63
N SER A 214 1.08 -14.93 10.95
CA SER A 214 2.21 -14.86 11.87
C SER A 214 3.21 -16.00 11.70
N MET A 215 2.78 -17.21 11.32
CA MET A 215 3.68 -18.35 11.08
C MET A 215 4.49 -18.14 9.81
N SER A 216 3.85 -17.69 8.73
CA SER A 216 4.51 -17.34 7.47
C SER A 216 5.49 -16.17 7.66
N THR A 217 5.09 -15.14 8.40
CA THR A 217 5.94 -14.00 8.78
C THR A 217 7.17 -14.47 9.57
N GLU A 218 6.99 -15.25 10.63
CA GLU A 218 8.10 -15.79 11.43
C GLU A 218 9.03 -16.71 10.62
N ALA A 219 8.49 -17.51 9.70
CA ALA A 219 9.28 -18.40 8.85
C ALA A 219 10.16 -17.59 7.88
N PHE A 220 9.59 -16.55 7.26
CA PHE A 220 10.32 -15.65 6.39
C PHE A 220 11.40 -14.86 7.14
N GLU A 221 11.10 -14.30 8.32
CA GLU A 221 12.10 -13.59 9.14
C GLU A 221 13.25 -14.52 9.56
N LYS A 222 12.98 -15.79 9.90
CA LYS A 222 14.03 -16.77 10.22
C LYS A 222 14.92 -17.06 9.00
N LEU A 223 14.32 -17.31 7.83
CA LEU A 223 15.04 -17.57 6.59
C LEU A 223 15.93 -16.39 6.18
N VAL A 224 15.39 -15.18 6.17
CA VAL A 224 16.06 -14.00 5.60
C VAL A 224 16.98 -13.29 6.61
N PHE A 225 16.66 -13.29 7.90
CA PHE A 225 17.42 -12.55 8.92
C PHE A 225 18.29 -13.43 9.84
N GLN A 226 18.09 -14.75 9.92
CA GLN A 226 18.81 -15.61 10.89
C GLN A 226 19.80 -16.61 10.28
N GLU A 227 19.65 -17.06 9.02
CA GLU A 227 20.60 -18.00 8.35
C GLU A 227 22.00 -17.41 8.02
N GLN A 228 22.36 -16.29 8.64
CA GLN A 228 23.57 -15.51 8.35
C GLN A 228 24.55 -15.41 9.53
N LEU A 229 24.27 -16.07 10.65
CA LEU A 229 25.15 -16.09 11.85
C LEU A 229 26.01 -17.36 11.99
N GLU A 230 25.93 -18.30 11.04
CA GLU A 230 26.65 -19.59 11.09
C GLU A 230 27.65 -19.83 9.93
N GLN A 231 28.10 -18.78 9.23
CA GLN A 231 29.15 -18.83 8.18
C GLN A 231 30.23 -17.77 8.40
#